data_AF-A0A370APD6-F1
#
_entry.id   AF-A0A370APD6-F1
#
_cell.length_a   1.000
_cell.length_b   1.000
_cell.length_c   1.000
_cell.angle_alpha   90.00
_cell.angle_beta   90.00
_cell.angle_gamma   90.00
#
_symmetry.space_group_name_H-M   'P 1'
#
loop_
_entity.id
_entity.type
_entity.pdbx_description
1 polymer ?
#
loop_
_entity_poly.entity_id
_entity_poly.type
_entity_poly.pdbx_seq_one_letter_code
_entity_poly.pdbx_strand_id
1 'polypeptide(L)'
;MNKVYAGQTSLSLRVFTSCSLTDTEACEIRYRKPDGTEGAFAATVLDSLEGLISYDVAEGDIDLPGWWAFWAWIQFAGGRQAPGEAQRVFIHREGE
;
A
#
# COMPACT_ATOMS: atom_id res chain seq x y z
N MET A 1 -0.79 -19.89 -2.21
CA MET A 1 0.24 -19.09 -2.91
C MET A 1 0.82 -18.12 -1.90
N ASN A 2 2.12 -18.15 -1.65
CA ASN A 2 2.78 -17.32 -0.60
C ASN A 2 3.75 -16.28 -1.20
N LYS A 3 3.75 -16.12 -2.53
CA LYS A 3 4.58 -15.17 -3.26
C LYS A 3 3.65 -14.20 -3.99
N VAL A 4 4.11 -12.96 -4.14
CA VAL A 4 3.46 -11.93 -4.95
C VAL A 4 4.20 -11.84 -6.29
N TYR A 5 3.48 -11.78 -7.40
CA TYR A 5 4.05 -11.74 -8.74
C TYR A 5 3.75 -10.42 -9.46
N ALA A 6 4.68 -10.00 -10.31
CA ALA A 6 4.47 -8.85 -11.19
C ALA A 6 3.34 -9.15 -12.18
N GLY A 7 2.41 -8.20 -12.35
CA GLY A 7 1.21 -8.35 -13.18
C GLY A 7 0.05 -9.10 -12.51
N GLN A 8 0.17 -9.50 -11.23
CA GLN A 8 -0.91 -10.18 -10.52
C GLN A 8 -2.08 -9.23 -10.22
N THR A 9 -3.26 -9.55 -10.74
CA THR A 9 -4.49 -8.76 -10.55
C THR A 9 -5.34 -9.24 -9.37
N SER A 10 -5.24 -10.51 -8.98
CA SER A 10 -5.87 -11.04 -7.76
C SER A 10 -4.98 -10.76 -6.54
N LEU A 11 -4.77 -9.49 -6.21
CA LEU A 11 -3.94 -9.05 -5.08
C LEU A 11 -4.61 -7.86 -4.38
N SER A 12 -4.71 -7.92 -3.06
CA SER A 12 -5.16 -6.79 -2.24
C SER A 12 -4.07 -6.42 -1.24
N LEU A 13 -3.67 -5.16 -1.23
CA LEU A 13 -2.77 -4.60 -0.24
C LEU A 13 -3.58 -4.19 0.98
N ARG A 14 -3.25 -4.73 2.16
CA ARG A 14 -3.90 -4.38 3.42
C ARG A 14 -2.84 -3.87 4.39
N VAL A 15 -3.08 -2.69 4.97
CA VAL A 15 -2.15 -2.06 5.89
C VAL A 15 -2.88 -1.68 7.17
N PHE A 16 -2.31 -2.11 8.30
CA PHE A 16 -2.73 -1.67 9.62
C PHE A 16 -1.92 -0.44 10.01
N THR A 17 -2.59 0.68 10.22
CA THR A 17 -1.99 1.98 10.56
C THR A 17 -1.79 2.16 12.07
N SER A 18 -2.29 1.20 12.88
CA SER A 18 -2.28 1.19 14.36
C SER A 18 -2.79 2.48 15.03
N CYS A 19 -3.51 3.30 14.26
CA CYS A 19 -4.08 4.57 14.66
C CYS A 19 -5.54 4.64 14.19
N SER A 20 -6.40 5.29 14.97
CA SER A 20 -7.79 5.49 14.55
C SER A 20 -7.86 6.43 13.35
N LEU A 21 -8.68 6.06 12.36
CA LEU A 21 -8.85 6.78 11.10
C LEU A 21 -10.14 7.63 11.07
N THR A 22 -10.78 7.85 12.23
CA THR A 22 -12.11 8.48 12.34
C THR A 22 -12.15 9.92 11.80
N ASP A 23 -11.04 10.66 11.86
CA ASP A 23 -10.91 12.06 11.41
C ASP A 23 -9.96 12.21 10.20
N THR A 24 -9.89 11.18 9.35
CA THR A 24 -8.99 11.17 8.19
C THR A 24 -9.64 11.80 6.97
N GLU A 25 -8.90 12.68 6.29
CA GLU A 25 -9.29 13.30 5.03
C GLU A 25 -8.85 12.46 3.83
N ALA A 26 -7.65 11.86 3.92
CA ALA A 26 -7.10 11.02 2.86
C ALA A 26 -6.28 9.87 3.45
N CYS A 27 -6.43 8.70 2.85
CA CYS A 27 -5.64 7.51 3.16
C CYS A 27 -4.98 7.01 1.88
N GLU A 28 -3.66 6.88 1.90
CA GLU A 28 -2.88 6.41 0.77
C GLU A 28 -1.98 5.25 1.19
N ILE A 29 -1.78 4.28 0.31
CA ILE A 29 -0.68 3.33 0.39
C ILE A 29 0.38 3.82 -0.58
N ARG A 30 1.44 4.41 -0.05
CA ARG A 30 2.58 4.86 -0.85
C ARG A 30 3.51 3.69 -1.11
N TYR A 31 4.19 3.75 -2.24
CA TYR A 31 5.10 2.72 -2.67
C TYR A 31 6.34 3.29 -3.32
N ARG A 32 7.41 2.50 -3.25
CA ARG A 32 8.64 2.71 -3.98
C ARG A 32 9.00 1.42 -4.73
N LYS A 33 9.09 1.56 -6.04
CA LYS A 33 9.48 0.53 -6.99
C LYS A 33 10.99 0.22 -6.89
N PRO A 34 11.44 -0.93 -7.40
CA PRO A 34 12.86 -1.31 -7.39
C PRO A 34 13.73 -0.42 -8.28
N ASP A 35 13.17 0.24 -9.29
CA ASP A 35 13.86 1.25 -10.12
C ASP A 35 14.04 2.59 -9.39
N GLY A 36 13.44 2.75 -8.20
CA GLY A 36 13.47 3.96 -7.40
C GLY A 36 12.26 4.87 -7.60
N THR A 37 11.36 4.56 -8.55
CA THR A 37 10.13 5.33 -8.79
C THR A 37 9.20 5.24 -7.60
N GLU A 38 8.64 6.38 -7.19
CA GLU A 38 7.70 6.46 -6.07
C GLU A 38 6.29 6.78 -6.59
N GLY A 39 5.29 6.31 -5.87
CA GLY A 39 3.89 6.58 -6.18
C GLY A 39 2.98 6.36 -4.97
N ALA A 40 1.68 6.53 -5.19
CA ALA A 40 0.66 6.37 -4.17
C ALA A 40 -0.58 5.70 -4.76
N PHE A 41 -1.15 4.77 -3.99
CA PHE A 41 -2.47 4.20 -4.23
C PHE A 41 -3.46 4.83 -3.28
N ALA A 42 -4.59 5.33 -3.81
CA ALA A 42 -5.68 5.84 -2.99
C ALA A 42 -6.37 4.66 -2.29
N ALA A 43 -6.15 4.52 -0.98
CA ALA A 43 -6.62 3.37 -0.21
C ALA A 43 -8.01 3.63 0.36
N THR A 44 -8.82 2.58 0.42
CA THR A 44 -10.14 2.60 1.06
C THR A 44 -9.99 2.20 2.52
N VAL A 45 -10.66 2.90 3.42
CA VAL A 45 -10.74 2.52 4.84
C VAL A 45 -11.70 1.33 4.98
N LEU A 46 -11.19 0.18 5.42
CA LEU A 46 -12.00 -1.00 5.73
C LEU A 46 -12.51 -0.96 7.17
N ASP A 47 -11.66 -0.52 8.11
CA ASP A 47 -12.02 -0.37 9.51
C ASP A 47 -11.34 0.88 10.09
N SER A 48 -12.14 1.88 10.44
CA SER A 48 -11.63 3.14 10.98
C SER A 48 -11.20 3.07 12.44
N LEU A 49 -11.67 2.08 13.19
CA LEU A 49 -11.35 1.91 14.61
C LEU A 49 -10.05 1.12 14.78
N GLU A 50 -9.89 0.03 14.04
CA GLU A 50 -8.66 -0.79 14.02
C GLU A 50 -7.55 -0.17 13.15
N GLY A 51 -7.89 0.83 12.33
CA GLY A 51 -6.94 1.50 11.46
C GLY A 51 -6.55 0.65 10.25
N LEU A 52 -7.52 -0.05 9.65
CA LEU A 52 -7.28 -0.92 8.50
C LEU A 52 -7.64 -0.19 7.21
N ILE A 53 -6.64 -0.03 6.34
CA ILE A 53 -6.82 0.46 4.96
C ILE A 53 -6.50 -0.65 3.96
N SER A 54 -7.17 -0.60 2.80
CA SER A 54 -6.99 -1.58 1.73
C SER A 54 -6.99 -0.95 0.36
N TYR A 55 -6.25 -1.55 -0.54
CA TYR A 55 -6.27 -1.25 -1.97
C TYR A 55 -6.26 -2.54 -2.77
N ASP A 56 -7.20 -2.67 -3.69
CA ASP A 56 -7.22 -3.76 -4.65
C ASP A 56 -6.36 -3.39 -5.85
N VAL A 57 -5.34 -4.21 -6.10
CA VAL A 57 -4.32 -3.95 -7.12
C VAL A 57 -4.94 -4.13 -8.51
N ALA A 58 -4.82 -3.10 -9.34
CA ALA A 58 -5.23 -3.13 -10.73
C ALA A 58 -4.12 -3.67 -11.64
N GLU A 59 -4.50 -3.99 -12.87
CA GLU A 59 -3.54 -4.39 -13.89
C GLU A 59 -2.53 -3.26 -14.13
N GLY A 60 -1.24 -3.59 -14.03
CA GLY A 60 -0.14 -2.65 -14.24
C GLY A 60 0.35 -1.89 -13.01
N ASP A 61 -0.32 -2.02 -11.85
CA ASP A 61 0.12 -1.35 -10.61
C ASP A 61 1.43 -1.93 -10.06
N ILE A 62 1.57 -3.26 -10.11
CA ILE A 62 2.76 -4.01 -9.69
C ILE A 62 3.42 -4.60 -10.94
N ASP A 63 4.16 -3.76 -11.66
CA ASP A 63 4.69 -4.03 -13.01
C ASP A 63 6.13 -4.54 -13.05
N LEU A 64 6.90 -4.31 -11.98
CA LEU A 64 8.33 -4.64 -11.93
C LEU A 64 8.63 -5.73 -10.89
N PRO A 65 9.38 -6.79 -11.24
CA PRO A 65 9.92 -7.71 -10.25
C PRO A 65 11.06 -7.03 -9.44
N GLY A 66 11.20 -7.41 -8.18
CA GLY A 66 12.24 -6.90 -7.27
C GLY A 66 11.70 -6.46 -5.91
N TRP A 67 12.54 -5.76 -5.15
CA TRP A 67 12.15 -5.24 -3.84
C TRP A 67 11.31 -3.97 -3.99
N TRP A 68 10.06 -4.07 -3.58
CA TRP A 68 9.18 -2.92 -3.39
C TRP A 68 9.14 -2.54 -1.92
N ALA A 69 8.99 -1.26 -1.63
CA ALA A 69 8.66 -0.77 -0.31
C ALA A 69 7.25 -0.18 -0.34
N PHE A 70 6.43 -0.51 0.65
CA PHE A 70 5.07 0.01 0.81
C PHE A 70 4.92 0.60 2.21
N TRP A 71 4.25 1.74 2.33
CA TRP A 71 3.94 2.35 3.63
C TRP A 71 2.59 3.06 3.58
N ALA A 72 1.90 3.08 4.72
CA ALA A 72 0.71 3.91 4.85
C ALA A 72 1.10 5.39 4.89
N TRP A 73 0.26 6.24 4.32
CA TRP A 73 0.30 7.68 4.53
C TRP A 73 -1.11 8.18 4.78
N ILE A 74 -1.31 8.81 5.92
CA ILE A 74 -2.63 9.26 6.36
C ILE A 74 -2.59 10.77 6.54
N GLN A 75 -3.58 11.46 5.98
CA GLN A 75 -3.85 12.88 6.24
C GLN A 75 -5.09 13.01 7.11
N PHE A 76 -4.97 13.74 8.21
CA PHE A 76 -6.05 14.09 9.11
C PHE A 76 -6.54 15.52 8.87
N ALA A 77 -7.76 15.78 9.33
CA ALA A 77 -8.32 17.12 9.34
C ALA A 77 -7.36 18.16 9.95
N GLY A 78 -7.22 19.28 9.25
CA GLY A 78 -6.28 20.35 9.60
C GLY A 78 -4.86 20.14 9.05
N GLY A 79 -4.67 19.22 8.10
CA GLY A 79 -3.41 19.04 7.38
C GLY A 79 -2.32 18.27 8.14
N ARG A 80 -2.66 17.64 9.27
CA ARG A 80 -1.72 16.78 10.02
C ARG A 80 -1.51 15.48 9.26
N GLN A 81 -0.29 14.99 9.22
CA GLN A 81 0.08 13.79 8.47
C GLN A 81 0.70 12.75 9.39
N ALA A 82 0.37 11.48 9.18
CA ALA A 82 1.01 10.35 9.83
C ALA A 82 1.52 9.36 8.76
N PRO A 83 2.82 9.39 8.42
CA PRO A 83 3.43 8.32 7.66
C PRO A 83 3.61 7.07 8.54
N GLY A 84 3.28 5.91 8.00
CA GLY A 84 3.51 4.62 8.62
C GLY A 84 4.92 4.08 8.34
N GLU A 85 5.24 2.95 8.99
CA GLU A 85 6.47 2.22 8.73
C GLU A 85 6.47 1.58 7.33
N ALA A 86 7.61 1.65 6.64
CA ALA A 86 7.78 1.02 5.34
C ALA A 86 8.08 -0.47 5.46
N GLN A 87 7.25 -1.28 4.82
CA GLN A 87 7.42 -2.71 4.69
C GLN A 87 7.95 -3.07 3.31
N ARG A 88 8.98 -3.92 3.28
CA ARG A 88 9.60 -4.38 2.04
C ARG A 88 9.02 -5.72 1.62
N VAL A 89 8.52 -5.79 0.39
CA VAL A 89 7.97 -7.00 -0.22
C VAL A 89 8.74 -7.30 -1.49
N PHE A 90 9.17 -8.55 -1.66
CA PHE A 90 9.79 -8.98 -2.90
C PHE A 90 8.72 -9.45 -3.88
N ILE A 91 8.65 -8.78 -5.02
CA ILE A 91 7.76 -9.12 -6.13
C ILE A 91 8.52 -10.03 -7.09
N HIS A 92 7.98 -11.22 -7.32
CA HIS A 92 8.56 -12.22 -8.20
C HIS A 92 8.11 -12.04 -9.65
N ARG A 93 8.88 -12.63 -10.56
CA ARG A 93 8.42 -12.87 -11.93
C ARG A 93 7.62 -14.17 -11.98
N GLU A 94 6.56 -14.21 -12.77
CA GLU A 94 5.81 -15.46 -12.98
C GLU A 94 6.74 -16.53 -13.59
N GLY A 95 6.70 -17.74 -13.04
CA GLY A 95 7.55 -18.86 -13.47
C GLY A 95 8.91 -18.97 -12.77
N GLU A 96 9.22 -18.11 -11.80
CA GLU A 96 10.45 -18.12 -10.97
C GLU A 96 10.27 -18.56 -9.50
#